data_AF-A0A6C0C382-F1
#
_entry.id   AF-A0A6C0C382-F1
#
_cell.length_a   1.000
_cell.length_b   1.000
_cell.length_c   1.000
_cell.angle_alpha   90.00
_cell.angle_beta   90.00
_cell.angle_gamma   90.00
#
_symmetry.space_group_name_H-M   'P 1'
#
loop_
_entity.id
_entity.type
_entity.pdbx_description
1 polymer ?
#
loop_
_entity_poly.entity_id
_entity_poly.type
_entity_poly.pdbx_seq_one_letter_code
_entity_poly.pdbx_strand_id
1 'polypeptide(L)'
;MMEHFQDAGRVPHVFIRFNPDAYTDANGVKHKSCWGQTPKTCEPRVAPKQIKHWEDRLEKLRQQVRHWLDHLPDREVTTLELFYSATSYNI
;
A
#
# COMPACT_ATOMS: atom_id res chain seq x y z
N MET A 1 -5.88 -34.32 2.50
CA MET A 1 -6.31 -33.15 1.71
C MET A 1 -5.07 -32.47 1.13
N MET A 2 -4.43 -33.09 0.14
CA MET A 2 -3.20 -32.59 -0.49
C MET A 2 -2.90 -33.40 -1.78
N GLU A 3 -3.89 -33.59 -2.66
CA GLU A 3 -3.63 -34.24 -3.97
C GLU A 3 -4.20 -33.43 -5.13
N HIS A 4 -5.42 -32.88 -5.02
CA HIS A 4 -5.97 -32.00 -6.07
C HIS A 4 -5.28 -30.62 -6.22
N PHE A 5 -4.31 -30.30 -5.36
CA PHE A 5 -3.67 -28.98 -5.29
C PHE A 5 -2.38 -28.84 -6.12
N GLN A 6 -1.80 -29.95 -6.61
CA GLN A 6 -0.55 -29.94 -7.38
C GLN A 6 -0.78 -29.69 -8.88
N ASP A 7 -1.97 -29.98 -9.42
CA ASP A 7 -2.17 -30.06 -10.88
C ASP A 7 -2.57 -28.75 -11.57
N ALA A 8 -2.87 -27.67 -10.82
CA ALA A 8 -3.44 -26.43 -11.38
C ALA A 8 -2.46 -25.24 -11.51
N GLY A 9 -1.17 -25.41 -11.15
CA GLY A 9 -0.17 -24.35 -11.31
C GLY A 9 -0.53 -23.04 -10.59
N ARG A 10 -0.73 -23.08 -9.27
CA ARG A 10 -1.03 -21.86 -8.49
C ARG A 10 0.23 -21.02 -8.33
N VAL A 11 0.30 -19.92 -9.08
CA VAL A 11 1.29 -18.86 -8.88
C VAL A 11 0.93 -18.10 -7.60
N PRO A 12 1.84 -17.96 -6.63
CA PRO A 12 1.58 -17.12 -5.46
C PRO A 12 1.44 -15.63 -5.86
N HIS A 13 0.45 -14.94 -5.32
CA HIS A 13 0.13 -13.55 -5.64
C HIS A 13 0.33 -12.63 -4.44
N VAL A 14 0.95 -11.47 -4.69
CA VAL A 14 1.10 -10.41 -3.68
C VAL A 14 0.29 -9.18 -4.11
N PHE A 15 -0.66 -8.77 -3.28
CA PHE A 15 -1.44 -7.55 -3.46
C PHE A 15 -0.89 -6.43 -2.57
N ILE A 16 -0.21 -5.46 -3.18
CA ILE A 16 0.22 -4.25 -2.47
C ILE A 16 -0.86 -3.17 -2.63
N ARG A 17 -1.64 -2.96 -1.57
CA ARG A 17 -2.63 -1.89 -1.49
C ARG A 17 -1.95 -0.61 -1.05
N PHE A 18 -1.88 0.36 -1.93
CA PHE A 18 -1.20 1.63 -1.67
C PHE A 18 -2.22 2.76 -1.51
N ASN A 19 -2.26 3.37 -0.33
CA ASN A 19 -3.13 4.51 -0.07
C ASN A 19 -2.35 5.83 -0.23
N PRO A 20 -2.70 6.69 -1.20
CA PRO A 20 -2.13 8.03 -1.32
C PRO A 20 -2.87 9.08 -0.48
N ASP A 21 -4.01 8.71 0.11
CA ASP A 21 -4.86 9.62 0.88
C ASP A 21 -4.46 9.75 2.34
N ALA A 22 -5.27 10.48 3.10
CA ALA A 22 -5.09 10.65 4.52
C ALA A 22 -5.28 9.32 5.26
N TYR A 23 -4.51 9.12 6.32
CA TYR A 23 -4.62 7.95 7.19
C TYR A 23 -4.17 8.29 8.61
N THR A 24 -4.47 7.43 9.57
CA THR A 24 -4.00 7.55 10.96
C THR A 24 -3.11 6.38 11.30
N ASP A 25 -1.87 6.64 11.67
CA ASP A 25 -0.94 5.55 11.98
C ASP A 25 -1.25 4.88 13.33
N ALA A 26 -0.51 3.81 13.64
CA ALA A 26 -0.68 3.05 14.88
C ALA A 26 -0.38 3.87 16.16
N ASN A 27 0.31 5.00 16.05
CA ASN A 27 0.55 5.92 17.16
C ASN A 27 -0.57 6.96 17.30
N GLY A 28 -1.62 6.88 16.48
CA GLY A 28 -2.70 7.86 16.46
C GLY A 28 -2.36 9.15 15.71
N VAL A 29 -1.20 9.22 15.03
CA VAL A 29 -0.81 10.43 14.29
C VAL A 29 -1.54 10.46 12.95
N LYS A 30 -2.25 11.57 12.72
CA LYS A 30 -2.97 11.81 11.47
C LYS A 30 -2.04 12.34 10.38
N HIS A 31 -1.91 11.58 9.31
CA HIS A 31 -1.21 11.96 8.09
C HIS A 31 -2.22 12.49 7.07
N LYS A 32 -1.92 13.64 6.45
CA LYS A 32 -2.80 14.25 5.43
C LYS A 32 -2.67 13.50 4.09
N SER A 33 -3.67 13.67 3.22
CA SER A 33 -3.60 13.17 1.84
C SER A 33 -2.45 13.84 1.10
N CYS A 34 -1.78 13.08 0.23
CA CYS A 34 -0.78 13.62 -0.68
C CYS A 34 -1.41 14.46 -1.81
N TRP A 35 -2.71 14.31 -2.03
CA TRP A 35 -3.43 15.02 -3.07
C TRP A 35 -3.95 16.38 -2.61
N GLY A 36 -4.05 17.28 -3.57
CA GLY A 36 -4.78 18.53 -3.47
C GLY A 36 -5.26 18.93 -4.86
N GLN A 37 -5.70 20.17 -4.98
CA GLN A 37 -6.18 20.71 -6.25
C GLN A 37 -5.32 21.87 -6.71
N THR A 38 -5.26 22.09 -8.02
CA THR A 38 -4.74 23.33 -8.60
C THR A 38 -5.68 24.49 -8.21
N PRO A 39 -5.18 25.68 -7.81
CA PRO A 39 -6.05 26.74 -7.30
C PRO A 39 -7.06 27.31 -8.30
N LYS A 40 -6.79 27.18 -9.61
CA LYS A 40 -7.60 27.79 -10.68
C LYS A 40 -8.48 26.79 -11.42
N THR A 41 -7.96 25.59 -11.70
CA THR A 41 -8.64 24.57 -12.53
C THR A 41 -9.28 23.45 -11.69
N CYS A 42 -9.02 23.41 -10.38
CA CYS A 42 -9.49 22.37 -9.46
C CYS A 42 -9.06 20.94 -9.85
N GLU A 43 -8.04 20.80 -10.70
CA GLU A 43 -7.51 19.52 -11.15
C GLU A 43 -6.72 18.85 -10.02
N PRO A 44 -6.80 17.51 -9.87
CA PRO A 44 -6.00 16.78 -8.92
C PRO A 44 -4.50 16.97 -9.19
N ARG A 45 -3.75 17.24 -8.11
CA ARG A 45 -2.29 17.29 -8.14
C ARG A 45 -1.72 16.77 -6.83
N VAL A 46 -0.46 16.38 -6.83
CA VAL A 46 0.27 16.26 -5.56
C VAL A 46 0.33 17.64 -4.92
N ALA A 47 -0.13 17.75 -3.67
CA ALA A 47 -0.12 19.01 -2.96
C ALA A 47 1.33 19.47 -2.76
N PRO A 48 1.70 20.75 -3.03
CA PRO A 48 3.10 21.19 -2.95
C PRO A 48 3.77 20.92 -1.59
N LYS A 49 3.01 21.04 -0.50
CA LYS A 49 3.48 20.76 0.87
C LYS A 49 3.60 19.27 1.19
N GLN A 50 3.18 18.39 0.28
CA GLN A 50 3.15 16.93 0.44
C GLN A 50 4.09 16.21 -0.53
N ILE A 51 4.85 16.92 -1.37
CA ILE A 51 5.78 16.32 -2.33
C ILE A 51 6.75 15.35 -1.64
N LYS A 52 7.39 15.79 -0.55
CA LYS A 52 8.31 14.92 0.20
C LYS A 52 7.62 13.67 0.75
N HIS A 53 6.44 13.83 1.37
CA HIS A 53 5.69 12.68 1.86
C HIS A 53 5.26 11.74 0.72
N TRP A 54 4.93 12.28 -0.44
CA TRP A 54 4.60 11.50 -1.62
C TRP A 54 5.79 10.67 -2.12
N GLU A 55 6.98 11.29 -2.19
CA GLU A 55 8.24 10.62 -2.52
C GLU A 55 8.57 9.51 -1.52
N ASP A 56 8.42 9.77 -0.21
CA ASP A 56 8.62 8.77 0.84
C ASP A 56 7.65 7.58 0.68
N ARG A 57 6.38 7.84 0.31
CA ARG A 57 5.40 6.78 0.04
C ARG A 57 5.78 5.95 -1.17
N LEU A 58 6.19 6.59 -2.28
CA LEU A 58 6.64 5.90 -3.49
C LEU A 58 7.91 5.07 -3.25
N GLU A 59 8.85 5.60 -2.46
CA GLU A 59 10.05 4.87 -2.07
C GLU A 59 9.70 3.62 -1.25
N LYS A 60 8.75 3.72 -0.32
CA LYS A 60 8.27 2.54 0.42
C LYS A 60 7.59 1.51 -0.48
N LEU A 61 6.76 1.96 -1.43
CA LEU A 61 6.16 1.07 -2.44
C LEU A 61 7.23 0.37 -3.26
N ARG A 62 8.24 1.11 -3.75
CA ARG A 62 9.37 0.56 -4.50
C ARG A 62 10.13 -0.49 -3.70
N GLN A 63 10.35 -0.26 -2.40
CA GLN A 63 10.99 -1.23 -1.51
C GLN A 63 10.17 -2.51 -1.40
N GLN A 64 8.85 -2.42 -1.25
CA GLN A 64 7.98 -3.59 -1.19
C GLN A 64 7.96 -4.37 -2.51
N VAL A 65 7.86 -3.68 -3.65
CA VAL A 65 7.92 -4.33 -4.97
C VAL A 65 9.25 -5.07 -5.12
N ARG A 66 10.38 -4.44 -4.83
CA ARG A 66 11.70 -5.10 -4.92
C ARG A 66 11.80 -6.31 -4.01
N HIS A 67 11.36 -6.19 -2.76
CA HIS A 67 11.36 -7.32 -1.84
C HIS A 67 10.60 -8.52 -2.42
N TRP A 68 9.39 -8.33 -2.94
CA TRP A 68 8.57 -9.43 -3.47
C TRP A 68 8.96 -9.92 -4.86
N LEU A 69 9.85 -9.23 -5.57
CA LEU A 69 10.50 -9.77 -6.76
C LEU A 69 11.55 -10.84 -6.40
N ASP A 70 12.20 -10.68 -5.25
CA ASP A 70 13.30 -11.54 -4.80
C ASP A 70 12.83 -12.62 -3.80
N HIS A 71 11.60 -12.54 -3.29
CA HIS A 71 11.08 -13.42 -2.24
C HIS A 71 9.71 -13.98 -2.62
N LEU A 72 9.54 -15.31 -2.53
CA LEU A 72 8.25 -15.96 -2.71
C LEU A 72 7.40 -15.83 -1.44
N PRO A 73 6.11 -15.50 -1.53
CA PRO A 73 5.24 -15.49 -0.37
C PRO A 73 4.91 -16.92 0.09
N ASP A 74 4.86 -17.11 1.40
CA ASP A 74 4.50 -18.41 2.02
C ASP A 74 3.02 -18.76 1.82
N ARG A 75 2.19 -17.75 1.55
CA ARG A 75 0.76 -17.88 1.28
C ARG A 75 0.51 -17.64 -0.19
N GLU A 76 -0.45 -18.39 -0.71
CA GLU A 76 -0.91 -18.22 -2.09
C GLU A 76 -1.38 -16.79 -2.39
N VAL A 77 -2.01 -16.14 -1.42
CA VAL A 77 -2.39 -14.72 -1.51
C VAL A 77 -1.84 -14.01 -0.28
N THR A 78 -0.99 -13.03 -0.53
CA THR A 78 -0.44 -12.13 0.49
C THR A 78 -0.90 -10.71 0.20
N THR A 79 -1.52 -10.05 1.17
CA THR A 79 -1.97 -8.66 1.05
C THR A 79 -1.18 -7.77 1.99
N LEU A 80 -0.65 -6.67 1.46
CA LEU A 80 0.07 -5.66 2.21
C LEU A 80 -0.65 -4.33 2.07
N GLU A 81 -0.89 -3.66 3.18
CA GLU A 81 -1.56 -2.37 3.21
C GLU A 81 -0.53 -1.29 3.57
N LEU A 82 -0.25 -0.41 2.62
CA LEU A 82 0.64 0.72 2.81
C LEU A 82 -0.16 1.99 3.04
N PHE A 83 0.11 2.64 4.18
CA PHE A 83 -0.48 3.93 4.57
C PHE A 83 -2.01 3.87 4.80
N TYR A 84 -2.48 2.77 5.38
CA TYR A 84 -3.87 2.64 5.84
C TYR A 84 -3.98 2.98 7.33
N SER A 85 -5.17 3.42 7.74
CA SER A 85 -5.42 3.66 9.16
C SER A 85 -5.30 2.36 9.94
N ALA A 86 -4.69 2.39 11.12
CA ALA A 86 -4.65 1.22 11.98
C ALA A 86 -6.10 0.80 12.31
N THR A 87 -6.54 -0.34 11.79
CA THR A 87 -7.84 -0.90 12.13
C THR A 87 -7.73 -1.54 13.52
N SER A 88 -8.20 -0.85 14.56
CA SER A 88 -8.44 -1.48 15.85
C SER A 88 -9.63 -2.42 15.70
N TYR A 89 -9.37 -3.69 15.41
CA TYR A 89 -10.34 -4.73 15.71
C TYR A 89 -10.38 -4.89 17.23
N ASN A 90 -11.38 -4.31 17.88
CA ASN A 90 -11.80 -4.81 19.19
C ASN A 90 -12.40 -6.20 18.94
N ILE A 91 -11.67 -7.25 19.32
CA ILE A 91 -12.17 -8.62 19.41
C ILE A 91 -13.09 -8.70 20.63
#